data_AF-A0A0L6JIG2-F1
#
_entry.id   AF-A0A0L6JIG2-F1
#
_cell.length_a   1.000
_cell.length_b   1.000
_cell.length_c   1.000
_cell.angle_alpha   90.00
_cell.angle_beta   90.00
_cell.angle_gamma   90.00
#
_symmetry.space_group_name_H-M   'P 1'
#
loop_
_entity.id
_entity.type
_entity.pdbx_description
1 polymer ?
#
loop_
_entity_poly.entity_id
_entity_poly.type
_entity_poly.pdbx_seq_one_letter_code
_entity_poly.pdbx_strand_id
1 'polypeptide(L)' 'MFGLLNIDTPVIITAFGDPYVMYHCPNAGVYMCTYDETPPAQQAAVKAWLGEEKVAGKSPVALKGIFDRGDGITL' A
#
# COMPACT_ATOMS: atom_id res chain seq x y z
N MET A 1 -8.61 18.68 -4.05
CA MET A 1 -9.77 17.96 -3.49
C MET A 1 -9.46 16.48 -3.61
N PHE A 2 -9.35 15.74 -2.51
CA PHE A 2 -8.82 14.36 -2.47
C PHE A 2 -9.87 13.25 -2.78
N GLY A 3 -10.94 13.60 -3.51
CA GLY A 3 -11.91 12.63 -4.08
C GLY A 3 -12.40 11.56 -3.10
N LEU A 4 -12.27 10.29 -3.50
CA LEU A 4 -12.64 9.10 -2.74
C LEU A 4 -12.00 9.01 -1.34
N LEU A 5 -10.91 9.73 -1.07
CA LEU A 5 -10.25 9.75 0.24
C LEU A 5 -10.93 10.66 1.28
N ASN A 6 -12.02 11.34 0.89
CA ASN A 6 -12.75 12.28 1.75
C ASN A 6 -14.21 11.85 2.03
N ILE A 7 -14.58 10.60 1.71
CA ILE A 7 -15.91 10.04 1.99
C ILE A 7 -15.77 8.85 2.95
N ASP A 8 -16.83 8.52 3.71
CA ASP A 8 -16.86 7.40 4.68
C ASP A 8 -16.83 6.00 4.04
N THR A 9 -16.15 5.88 2.90
CA THR A 9 -15.93 4.61 2.21
C THR A 9 -14.53 4.10 2.58
N PRO A 10 -14.40 2.85 3.05
CA PRO A 10 -13.09 2.23 3.21
C PRO A 10 -12.35 2.18 1.87
N VAL A 11 -11.16 2.80 1.81
CA VAL A 11 -10.31 2.83 0.61
C VAL A 11 -8.93 2.27 0.94
N ILE A 12 -8.46 1.36 0.08
CA ILE A 12 -7.08 0.85 0.10
C ILE A 12 -6.38 1.39 -1.14
N ILE A 13 -5.29 2.15 -0.94
CA ILE A 13 -4.43 2.57 -2.05
C ILE A 13 -3.33 1.52 -2.22
N THR A 14 -3.20 0.96 -3.43
CA THR A 14 -2.14 0.01 -3.76
C THR A 14 -1.33 0.50 -4.96
N ALA A 15 -0.01 0.61 -4.78
CA ALA A 15 0.94 0.90 -5.85
C ALA A 15 1.63 -0.38 -6.33
N PHE A 16 1.63 -0.60 -7.65
CA PHE A 16 2.16 -1.81 -8.27
C PHE A 16 3.60 -1.65 -8.78
N GLY A 17 4.45 -0.91 -8.06
CA GLY A 17 5.86 -0.75 -8.46
C GLY A 17 6.56 0.32 -7.65
N ASP A 18 6.11 1.56 -7.81
CA ASP A 18 6.74 2.71 -7.17
C ASP A 18 6.07 3.06 -5.81
N PRO A 19 6.75 2.89 -4.66
CA PRO A 19 6.22 3.27 -3.36
C PRO A 19 6.07 4.80 -3.21
N TYR A 20 6.77 5.62 -4.01
CA TYR A 20 6.74 7.08 -3.92
C TYR A 20 5.39 7.68 -4.34
N VAL A 21 4.53 6.90 -5.00
CA VAL A 21 3.14 7.31 -5.31
C VAL A 21 2.38 7.71 -4.04
N MET A 22 2.77 7.21 -2.86
CA MET A 22 2.20 7.63 -1.58
C MET A 22 2.21 9.15 -1.36
N TYR A 23 3.21 9.88 -1.86
CA TYR A 23 3.26 11.35 -1.72
C TYR A 23 2.10 12.08 -2.43
N HIS A 24 1.45 11.43 -3.40
CA HIS A 24 0.27 11.97 -4.07
C HIS A 24 -1.04 11.63 -3.34
N CYS A 25 -0.98 10.76 -2.32
CA CYS A 25 -2.13 10.32 -1.53
C CYS A 25 -1.88 10.53 -0.02
N PRO A 26 -1.52 11.74 0.45
CA PRO A 26 -1.05 11.96 1.82
C PRO A 26 -2.10 11.65 2.90
N ASN A 27 -3.39 11.60 2.54
CA ASN A 27 -4.49 11.31 3.45
C ASN A 27 -4.95 9.84 3.38
N ALA A 28 -4.22 8.96 2.68
CA ALA A 28 -4.59 7.55 2.61
C ALA A 28 -4.47 6.88 3.98
N GLY A 29 -5.59 6.36 4.50
CA GLY A 29 -5.61 5.61 5.77
C GLY A 29 -4.97 4.22 5.65
N VAL A 30 -4.95 3.64 4.45
CA VAL A 30 -4.28 2.37 4.15
C VAL A 30 -3.52 2.51 2.83
N TYR A 31 -2.23 2.15 2.87
CA TYR A 31 -1.35 2.15 1.70
C TYR A 31 -0.56 0.85 1.62
N MET A 32 -0.47 0.27 0.43
CA MET A 32 0.29 -0.94 0.13
C MET A 32 1.14 -0.73 -1.13
N CYS A 33 2.34 -1.31 -1.17
CA CYS A 33 3.15 -1.39 -2.37
C CYS A 33 3.56 -2.84 -2.62
N THR A 34 3.33 -3.35 -3.84
CA THR A 34 3.73 -4.72 -4.23
C THR A 34 5.14 -4.78 -4.82
N TYR A 35 5.73 -3.61 -5.15
CA TYR A 35 7.04 -3.47 -5.80
C TYR A 35 7.18 -4.14 -7.18
N ASP A 36 6.07 -4.57 -7.78
CA ASP A 36 6.05 -5.25 -9.07
C ASP A 36 4.67 -5.09 -9.72
N GLU A 37 4.66 -4.84 -11.04
CA GLU A 37 3.46 -4.59 -11.85
C GLU A 37 2.87 -5.85 -12.48
N THR A 38 3.55 -6.99 -12.31
CA THR A 38 3.16 -8.27 -12.92
C THR A 38 1.84 -8.82 -12.37
N PRO A 39 1.14 -9.67 -13.16
CA PRO A 39 -0.11 -10.29 -12.71
C PRO A 39 -0.01 -11.04 -11.37
N PRO A 40 1.06 -11.79 -11.05
CA PRO A 40 1.20 -12.44 -9.74
C PRO A 40 1.24 -11.44 -8.58
N ALA A 41 1.90 -10.29 -8.74
CA ALA A 41 1.95 -9.24 -7.72
C ALA A 41 0.56 -8.60 -7.49
N GLN A 42 -0.19 -8.38 -8.57
CA GLN A 42 -1.58 -7.92 -8.50
C GLN A 42 -2.49 -8.93 -7.79
N GLN A 43 -2.36 -10.22 -8.12
CA GLN A 43 -3.10 -11.29 -7.45
C GLN A 43 -2.76 -11.37 -5.95
N ALA A 44 -1.48 -11.24 -5.58
CA ALA A 44 -1.06 -11.22 -4.18
C ALA A 44 -1.68 -10.04 -3.40
N ALA A 45 -1.77 -8.86 -4.02
CA ALA A 45 -2.46 -7.72 -3.41
C ALA A 45 -3.94 -8.01 -3.16
N VAL A 46 -4.65 -8.60 -4.12
CA VAL A 46 -6.08 -8.97 -3.96
C VAL A 46 -6.26 -9.96 -2.82
N LYS A 47 -5.43 -11.01 -2.75
CA LYS A 47 -5.47 -11.98 -1.64
C LYS A 47 -5.24 -11.31 -0.29
N ALA A 48 -4.31 -10.38 -0.21
CA ALA A 48 -4.06 -9.61 1.00
C ALA A 48 -5.24 -8.71 1.39
N TRP A 49 -5.87 -8.03 0.43
CA TRP A 49 -7.06 -7.19 0.68
C TRP A 49 -8.23 -8.00 1.22
N LEU A 50 -8.42 -9.22 0.69
CA LEU A 50 -9.49 -10.13 1.10
C LEU A 50 -9.15 -10.94 2.36
N GLY A 51 -7.95 -10.77 2.92
CA GLY A 51 -7.50 -11.50 4.12
C GLY A 51 -7.22 -12.99 3.87
N GLU A 52 -7.08 -13.41 2.61
CA GLU A 52 -6.75 -14.78 2.24
C GLU A 52 -5.27 -15.12 2.52
N GLU A 53 -4.40 -14.11 2.54
CA GLU A 53 -2.97 -14.24 2.79
C GLU A 53 -2.47 -13.17 3.77
N LYS A 54 -1.52 -13.54 4.64
CA LYS A 54 -0.92 -12.58 5.58
C LYS A 54 0.05 -11.64 4.87
N VAL A 55 -0.05 -10.34 5.15
CA VAL A 55 0.96 -9.36 4.73
C VAL A 55 2.20 -9.53 5.60
N ALA A 56 3.25 -10.15 5.04
CA ALA A 56 4.55 -10.33 5.68
C ALA A 56 5.64 -9.40 5.15
N GLY A 57 5.34 -8.64 4.08
CA GLY A 57 6.30 -7.75 3.42
C GLY A 57 6.80 -6.63 4.33
N LYS A 58 8.10 -6.32 4.22
CA LYS A 58 8.74 -5.17 4.83
C LYS A 58 9.31 -4.28 3.73
N SER A 59 9.22 -2.96 3.91
CA SER A 59 9.68 -2.01 2.90
C SER A 59 11.19 -2.12 2.68
N PRO A 60 11.68 -2.29 1.44
CA PRO A 60 13.10 -2.31 1.13
C PRO A 60 13.73 -0.91 1.08
N VAL A 61 12.90 0.15 1.16
CA VAL A 61 13.30 1.57 1.09
C VAL A 61 12.67 2.38 2.22
N ALA A 62 13.16 3.60 2.44
CA ALA A 62 12.56 4.56 3.36
C ALA A 62 11.88 5.68 2.57
N LEU A 63 10.70 6.13 3.02
CA LEU A 63 10.00 7.30 2.51
C LEU A 63 9.95 8.36 3.60
N LYS A 64 10.68 9.46 3.39
CA LYS A 64 10.85 10.55 4.36
C LYS A 64 9.50 11.05 4.86
N GLY A 65 9.29 10.95 6.17
CA GLY A 65 8.08 11.42 6.84
C GLY A 65 6.88 10.47 6.74
N ILE A 66 7.06 9.26 6.20
CA ILE A 66 6.00 8.25 6.07
C ILE A 66 6.39 6.94 6.75
N PHE A 67 7.49 6.30 6.34
CA PHE A 67 7.98 5.05 6.93
C PHE A 67 9.48 4.86 6.67
N ASP A 68 10.11 4.03 7.49
CA ASP A 68 11.51 3.64 7.38
C ASP A 68 11.70 2.33 6.61
N ARG A 69 12.94 2.09 6.17
CA ARG A 69 13.32 0.80 5.58
C ARG A 69 13.19 -0.29 6.65
N GLY A 70 12.51 -1.38 6.30
CA GLY A 70 12.19 -2.47 7.21
C GLY A 70 10.82 -2.35 7.87
N ASP A 71 10.12 -1.23 7.70
CA ASP A 71 8.75 -1.07 8.20
C ASP A 71 7.76 -1.92 7.40
N GLY A 72 6.69 -2.31 8.07
CA GLY A 72 5.57 -3.02 7.49
C GLY A 72 4.54 -3.29 8.58
N ILE A 73 3.29 -3.45 8.19
CA ILE A 73 2.20 -3.63 9.15
C ILE A 73 2.44 -4.84 10.05
N THR A 74 2.00 -4.73 11.30
CA THR A 74 1.99 -5.82 12.27
C THR A 74 0.54 -6.17 12.54
N LEU A 75 0.16 -7.39 12.13
CA LEU A 75 -1.17 -7.99 12.32
C LEU A 75 -1.12 -9.01 13.45
#